data_AF-A0A0P1GZH4-F1
#
_entry.id   AF-A0A0P1GZH4-F1
#
_cell.length_a   1.000
_cell.length_b   1.000
_cell.length_c   1.000
_cell.angle_alpha   90.00
_cell.angle_beta   90.00
_cell.angle_gamma   90.00
#
_symmetry.space_group_name_H-M   'P 1'
#
loop_
_entity.id
_entity.type
_entity.pdbx_description
1 polymer ?
#
loop_
_entity_poly.entity_id
_entity_poly.type
_entity_poly.pdbx_seq_one_letter_code
_entity_poly.pdbx_strand_id
1 'polypeptide(L)'
;MAFKAELLKKKLKAEGKSRDELAAAIKKHKRTVSRWLAGTNPPKPKDLEAIARVLNCKPQDFDPFFADVDLGEVSIQAHVSAASHNAYELMRWRYGVSQKQIMELAPVLFSIVAGHALRVPVQDDEVARLAFENGLSDPRLQGGHLEDQASKLKKCFGIETSHPGTETSRNLFSEAIIRLSAQISDHVDTKWFVGAAAEEAPNAAGFISDIELVEALSGGQPQLAEAIAKGRIRLSSVLHQAKEAKGGGLSIEEFAKAIREAHEQGMEDQRKAGLKKLKAWRAFYAERHPELAAEYDDLVAKHCHEEGWYPERYTDDDRVQSWVNPFQEDLHLNEDTLSEYQSRKAAASEGGKIALVLPFEDPIYRRFEELQRHRSKLKKQFEAEWA
;
A
#
# COMPACT_ATOMS: atom_id res chain seq x y z
N MET A 1 28.95 -8.06 -15.50
CA MET A 1 30.01 -7.93 -16.55
C MET A 1 29.47 -8.51 -17.84
N ALA A 2 29.82 -7.95 -19.00
CA ALA A 2 29.17 -8.21 -20.30
C ALA A 2 30.00 -9.12 -21.23
N PHE A 3 29.39 -9.56 -22.34
CA PHE A 3 29.95 -10.24 -23.53
C PHE A 3 31.48 -10.14 -23.72
N LYS A 4 32.13 -11.30 -23.94
CA LYS A 4 33.59 -11.44 -24.12
C LYS A 4 33.95 -11.78 -25.57
N ALA A 5 34.43 -10.78 -26.32
CA ALA A 5 34.81 -10.91 -27.73
C ALA A 5 35.88 -11.98 -28.01
N GLU A 6 36.82 -12.18 -27.07
CA GLU A 6 37.88 -13.20 -27.19
C GLU A 6 37.33 -14.63 -27.21
N LEU A 7 36.23 -14.89 -26.49
CA LEU A 7 35.58 -16.21 -26.49
C LEU A 7 34.93 -16.49 -27.85
N LEU A 8 34.30 -15.48 -28.46
CA LEU A 8 33.75 -15.59 -29.81
C LEU A 8 34.85 -15.85 -30.86
N LYS A 9 35.98 -15.14 -30.79
CA LYS A 9 37.14 -15.38 -31.68
C LYS A 9 37.67 -16.80 -31.54
N LYS A 10 37.85 -17.27 -30.31
CA LYS A 10 38.35 -18.62 -30.02
C LYS A 10 37.43 -19.69 -30.59
N LYS A 11 36.10 -19.52 -30.44
CA LYS A 11 35.11 -20.47 -30.95
C LYS A 11 35.03 -20.46 -32.48
N LEU A 12 35.07 -19.29 -33.14
CA LEU A 12 35.13 -19.22 -34.60
C LEU A 12 36.35 -19.95 -35.17
N LYS A 13 37.52 -19.79 -34.53
CA LYS A 13 38.73 -20.52 -34.90
C LYS A 13 38.59 -22.03 -34.69
N ALA A 14 37.95 -22.46 -33.61
CA ALA A 14 37.72 -23.88 -33.32
C ALA A 14 36.75 -24.54 -34.32
N GLU A 15 35.71 -23.83 -34.74
CA GLU A 15 34.72 -24.30 -35.71
C GLU A 15 35.16 -24.09 -37.18
N GLY A 16 36.35 -23.54 -37.42
CA GLY A 16 36.88 -23.28 -38.75
C GLY A 16 36.09 -22.23 -39.55
N LYS A 17 35.28 -21.38 -38.89
CA LYS A 17 34.39 -20.42 -39.54
C LYS A 17 35.02 -19.03 -39.63
N SER A 18 34.90 -18.40 -40.79
CA SER A 18 35.35 -17.03 -41.01
C SER A 18 34.32 -16.00 -40.50
N ARG A 19 34.79 -14.76 -40.26
CA ARG A 19 33.91 -13.62 -39.93
C ARG A 19 32.81 -13.43 -40.99
N ASP A 20 33.19 -13.59 -42.25
CA ASP A 20 32.30 -13.33 -43.38
C ASP A 20 31.22 -14.41 -43.51
N GLU A 21 31.57 -15.67 -43.21
CA GLU A 21 30.62 -16.78 -43.09
C GLU A 21 29.64 -16.58 -41.93
N LEU A 22 30.13 -16.16 -40.76
CA LEU A 22 29.26 -15.85 -39.63
C LEU A 22 28.28 -14.73 -39.98
N ALA A 23 28.78 -13.64 -40.57
CA ALA A 23 27.97 -12.49 -40.98
C ALA A 23 26.87 -12.88 -41.98
N ALA A 24 27.19 -13.74 -42.95
CA ALA A 24 26.23 -14.28 -43.90
C ALA A 24 25.18 -15.16 -43.20
N ALA A 25 25.60 -16.06 -42.31
CA ALA A 25 24.72 -17.00 -41.61
C ALA A 25 23.67 -16.32 -40.71
N ILE A 26 24.05 -15.24 -40.03
CA ILE A 26 23.15 -14.47 -39.16
C ILE A 26 22.49 -13.27 -39.86
N LYS A 27 22.70 -13.11 -41.18
CA LYS A 27 22.17 -12.00 -42.00
C LYS A 27 22.52 -10.62 -41.44
N LYS A 28 23.77 -10.41 -41.03
CA LYS A 28 24.29 -9.12 -40.53
C LYS A 28 25.40 -8.59 -41.42
N HIS A 29 25.60 -7.27 -41.39
CA HIS A 29 26.67 -6.63 -42.14
C HIS A 29 28.05 -7.00 -41.57
N LYS A 30 29.06 -7.25 -42.43
CA LYS A 30 30.42 -7.64 -42.04
C LYS A 30 31.06 -6.67 -41.03
N ARG A 31 30.80 -5.37 -41.20
CA ARG A 31 31.25 -4.30 -40.27
C ARG A 31 30.70 -4.48 -38.85
N THR A 32 29.47 -4.96 -38.70
CA THR A 32 28.83 -5.19 -37.40
C THR A 32 29.52 -6.33 -36.66
N VAL A 33 29.73 -7.47 -37.34
CA VAL A 33 30.46 -8.61 -36.75
C VAL A 33 31.91 -8.25 -36.44
N SER A 34 32.55 -7.42 -37.27
CA SER A 34 33.90 -6.93 -37.01
C SER A 34 33.98 -6.10 -35.73
N ARG A 35 32.96 -5.28 -35.43
CA ARG A 35 32.89 -4.50 -34.18
C ARG A 35 32.77 -5.42 -32.97
N TRP A 36 31.93 -6.46 -33.05
CA TRP A 36 31.77 -7.46 -31.99
C TRP A 36 33.07 -8.18 -31.68
N LEU A 37 33.80 -8.64 -32.71
CA LEU A 37 35.10 -9.29 -32.54
C LEU A 37 36.16 -8.31 -32.01
N ALA A 38 36.08 -7.02 -32.35
CA ALA A 38 36.95 -6.01 -31.77
C ALA A 38 36.59 -5.64 -30.32
N GLY A 39 35.50 -6.18 -29.75
CA GLY A 39 35.00 -5.81 -28.42
C GLY A 39 34.32 -4.45 -28.36
N THR A 40 34.00 -3.85 -29.51
CA THR A 40 33.31 -2.57 -29.61
C THR A 40 31.83 -2.78 -29.93
N ASN A 41 30.94 -2.16 -29.18
CA ASN A 41 29.48 -2.26 -29.36
C ASN A 41 28.97 -3.73 -29.41
N PRO A 42 28.89 -4.42 -28.25
CA PRO A 42 28.60 -5.86 -28.17
C PRO A 42 27.27 -6.25 -28.84
N PRO A 43 27.10 -7.53 -29.25
CA PRO A 43 25.87 -8.01 -29.83
C PRO A 43 24.70 -7.86 -28.84
N LYS A 44 23.52 -7.53 -29.37
CA LYS A 44 22.26 -7.57 -28.60
C LYS A 44 21.89 -9.03 -28.30
N PRO A 45 21.03 -9.31 -27.29
CA PRO A 45 20.69 -10.69 -26.92
C PRO A 45 20.24 -11.60 -28.07
N LYS A 46 19.31 -11.11 -28.90
CA LYS A 46 18.85 -11.80 -30.12
C LYS A 46 19.98 -12.14 -31.11
N ASP A 47 20.98 -11.27 -31.20
CA ASP A 47 22.13 -11.50 -32.09
C ASP A 47 23.11 -12.50 -31.48
N LEU A 48 23.22 -12.54 -30.15
CA LEU A 48 24.06 -13.51 -29.43
C LEU A 48 23.48 -14.93 -29.52
N GLU A 49 22.17 -15.09 -29.43
CA GLU A 49 21.46 -16.35 -29.68
C GLU A 49 21.65 -16.85 -31.12
N ALA A 50 21.56 -15.95 -32.10
CA ALA A 50 21.79 -16.29 -33.49
C ALA A 50 23.23 -16.78 -33.73
N ILE A 51 24.22 -16.14 -33.09
CA ILE A 51 25.62 -16.57 -33.11
C ILE A 51 25.74 -17.96 -32.45
N ALA A 52 25.16 -18.15 -31.26
CA ALA A 52 25.21 -19.40 -30.52
C ALA A 52 24.62 -20.57 -31.30
N ARG A 53 23.47 -20.35 -31.96
CA ARG A 53 22.80 -21.33 -32.84
C ARG A 53 23.67 -21.70 -34.05
N VAL A 54 24.29 -20.72 -34.72
CA VAL A 54 25.17 -20.96 -35.87
C VAL A 54 26.46 -21.69 -35.47
N LEU A 55 26.94 -21.46 -34.25
CA LEU A 55 28.17 -22.08 -33.72
C LEU A 55 27.90 -23.32 -32.85
N ASN A 56 26.64 -23.81 -32.85
CA ASN A 56 26.18 -24.97 -32.08
C ASN A 56 26.69 -24.99 -30.64
N CYS A 57 26.47 -23.88 -29.93
CA CYS A 57 26.96 -23.65 -28.58
C CYS A 57 25.94 -22.81 -27.80
N LYS A 58 26.25 -22.47 -26.55
CA LYS A 58 25.36 -21.69 -25.69
C LYS A 58 25.76 -20.20 -25.71
N PRO A 59 24.82 -19.25 -25.63
CA PRO A 59 25.15 -17.83 -25.48
C PRO A 59 26.08 -17.55 -24.28
N GLN A 60 25.97 -18.36 -23.22
CA GLN A 60 26.81 -18.30 -22.02
C GLN A 60 28.29 -18.58 -22.29
N ASP A 61 28.62 -19.27 -23.39
CA ASP A 61 29.99 -19.49 -23.84
C ASP A 61 30.67 -18.17 -24.30
N PHE A 62 29.89 -17.12 -24.54
CA PHE A 62 30.37 -15.80 -24.94
C PHE A 62 30.06 -14.72 -23.91
N ASP A 63 28.93 -14.84 -23.20
CA ASP A 63 28.55 -13.97 -22.10
C ASP A 63 28.10 -14.82 -20.90
N PRO A 64 28.99 -15.09 -19.92
CA PRO A 64 28.67 -15.95 -18.76
C PRO A 64 27.46 -15.53 -17.93
N PHE A 65 26.97 -14.30 -18.11
CA PHE A 65 25.79 -13.76 -17.43
C PHE A 65 24.56 -13.66 -18.35
N PHE A 66 24.60 -14.27 -19.54
CA PHE A 66 23.45 -14.32 -20.44
C PHE A 66 22.31 -15.11 -19.81
N ALA A 67 21.21 -14.42 -19.50
CA ALA A 67 19.97 -15.06 -19.07
C ALA A 67 19.42 -15.96 -20.19
N ASP A 68 18.88 -17.13 -19.87
CA ASP A 68 18.20 -17.99 -20.83
C ASP A 68 16.89 -17.33 -21.30
N VAL A 69 16.96 -16.48 -22.33
CA VAL A 69 15.80 -15.70 -22.79
C VAL A 69 14.79 -16.54 -23.58
N ASP A 70 15.14 -17.75 -24.05
CA ASP A 70 14.36 -18.44 -25.10
C ASP A 70 13.87 -19.87 -24.76
N LEU A 71 13.88 -20.31 -23.50
CA LEU A 71 13.24 -21.56 -23.08
C LEU A 71 12.50 -21.41 -21.74
N GLY A 72 11.40 -20.65 -21.74
CA GLY A 72 10.36 -20.77 -20.71
C GLY A 72 10.14 -19.59 -19.77
N GLU A 73 10.86 -18.48 -19.92
CA GLU A 73 10.58 -17.28 -19.12
C GLU A 73 9.44 -16.45 -19.73
N VAL A 74 8.33 -16.33 -19.00
CA VAL A 74 7.19 -15.48 -19.36
C VAL A 74 7.38 -14.11 -18.72
N SER A 75 7.45 -13.06 -19.53
CA SER A 75 7.52 -11.68 -19.03
C SER A 75 6.19 -11.30 -18.37
N ILE A 76 6.22 -11.04 -17.07
CA ILE A 76 5.08 -10.53 -16.30
C ILE A 76 5.37 -9.07 -15.95
N GLN A 77 4.62 -8.15 -16.54
CA GLN A 77 4.63 -6.74 -16.15
C GLN A 77 3.40 -6.47 -15.29
N ALA A 78 3.63 -6.03 -14.06
CA ALA A 78 2.56 -5.67 -13.13
C ALA A 78 2.92 -4.39 -12.38
N HIS A 79 1.93 -3.52 -12.21
CA HIS A 79 2.02 -2.41 -11.27
C HIS A 79 1.52 -2.90 -9.91
N VAL A 80 2.34 -2.72 -8.88
CA VAL A 80 2.00 -3.07 -7.50
C VAL A 80 1.89 -1.82 -6.64
N SER A 81 1.14 -1.92 -5.55
CA SER A 81 1.05 -0.84 -4.57
C SER A 81 2.42 -0.57 -3.94
N ALA A 82 2.61 0.64 -3.40
CA ALA A 82 3.80 0.99 -2.65
C ALA A 82 3.99 0.09 -1.42
N ALA A 83 2.91 -0.35 -0.77
CA ALA A 83 2.96 -1.29 0.35
C ALA A 83 3.54 -2.65 -0.08
N SER A 84 3.04 -3.23 -1.19
CA SER A 84 3.58 -4.48 -1.73
C SER A 84 5.05 -4.31 -2.17
N HIS A 85 5.40 -3.15 -2.74
CA HIS A 85 6.78 -2.85 -3.07
C HIS A 85 7.68 -2.77 -1.83
N ASN A 86 7.19 -2.19 -0.74
CA ASN A 86 7.92 -2.15 0.53
C ASN A 86 8.12 -3.57 1.08
N ALA A 87 7.10 -4.42 1.06
CA ALA A 87 7.22 -5.81 1.49
C ALA A 87 8.31 -6.56 0.69
N TYR A 88 8.39 -6.36 -0.63
CA TYR A 88 9.48 -6.92 -1.44
C TYR A 88 10.86 -6.44 -0.98
N GLU A 89 11.03 -5.15 -0.68
CA GLU A 89 12.31 -4.63 -0.18
C GLU A 89 12.64 -5.20 1.20
N LEU A 90 11.67 -5.27 2.12
CA LEU A 90 11.88 -5.86 3.45
C LEU A 90 12.32 -7.33 3.36
N MET A 91 11.64 -8.14 2.55
CA MET A 91 12.00 -9.55 2.33
C MET A 91 13.40 -9.69 1.70
N ARG A 92 13.76 -8.79 0.78
CA ARG A 92 15.11 -8.76 0.20
C ARG A 92 16.18 -8.50 1.26
N TRP A 93 15.94 -7.56 2.17
CA TRP A 93 16.88 -7.26 3.26
C TRP A 93 16.98 -8.39 4.28
N ARG A 94 15.85 -8.98 4.69
CA ARG A 94 15.83 -10.05 5.70
C ARG A 94 16.35 -11.38 5.17
N TYR A 95 15.87 -11.81 4.00
CA TYR A 95 16.07 -13.17 3.50
C TYR A 95 17.01 -13.24 2.28
N GLY A 96 17.47 -12.11 1.76
CA GLY A 96 18.35 -12.08 0.58
C GLY A 96 17.67 -12.53 -0.72
N VAL A 97 16.34 -12.58 -0.74
CA VAL A 97 15.56 -13.04 -1.90
C VAL A 97 15.29 -11.91 -2.90
N SER A 98 15.23 -12.27 -4.17
CA SER A 98 14.85 -11.35 -5.25
C SER A 98 13.34 -11.31 -5.47
N GLN A 99 12.85 -10.23 -6.08
CA GLN A 99 11.45 -10.12 -6.52
C GLN A 99 11.05 -11.28 -7.44
N LYS A 100 11.95 -11.72 -8.35
CA LYS A 100 11.72 -12.87 -9.23
C LYS A 100 11.41 -14.14 -8.42
N GLN A 101 12.25 -14.46 -7.43
CA GLN A 101 12.05 -15.64 -6.59
C GLN A 101 10.73 -15.59 -5.82
N ILE A 102 10.36 -14.41 -5.30
CA ILE A 102 9.06 -14.25 -4.63
C ILE A 102 7.91 -14.43 -5.62
N MET A 103 8.00 -13.88 -6.83
CA MET A 103 6.99 -14.04 -7.88
C MET A 103 6.85 -15.50 -8.35
N GLU A 104 7.95 -16.24 -8.44
CA GLU A 104 7.92 -17.67 -8.79
C GLU A 104 7.28 -18.53 -7.69
N LEU A 105 7.46 -18.14 -6.42
CA LEU A 105 6.80 -18.80 -5.27
C LEU A 105 5.35 -18.35 -5.06
N ALA A 106 4.94 -17.21 -5.62
CA ALA A 106 3.62 -16.62 -5.39
C ALA A 106 2.46 -17.58 -5.69
N PRO A 107 2.44 -18.38 -6.78
CA PRO A 107 1.37 -19.35 -7.01
C PRO A 107 1.27 -20.42 -5.93
N VAL A 108 2.41 -20.88 -5.40
CA VAL A 108 2.45 -21.89 -4.32
C VAL A 108 1.90 -21.28 -3.03
N LEU A 109 2.42 -20.12 -2.62
CA LEU A 109 1.95 -19.41 -1.43
C LEU A 109 0.46 -19.06 -1.52
N PHE A 110 0.03 -18.55 -2.67
CA PHE A 110 -1.38 -18.25 -2.94
C PHE A 110 -2.26 -19.49 -2.80
N SER A 111 -1.86 -20.64 -3.37
CA SER A 111 -2.64 -21.87 -3.29
C SER A 111 -2.81 -22.38 -1.87
N ILE A 112 -1.78 -22.22 -1.02
CA ILE A 112 -1.83 -22.57 0.41
C ILE A 112 -2.84 -21.68 1.12
N VAL A 113 -2.71 -20.36 0.99
CA VAL A 113 -3.62 -19.41 1.66
C VAL A 113 -5.05 -19.55 1.14
N ALA A 114 -5.24 -19.75 -0.17
CA ALA A 114 -6.55 -20.01 -0.77
C ALA A 114 -7.17 -21.31 -0.21
N GLY A 115 -6.36 -22.36 -0.02
CA GLY A 115 -6.81 -23.59 0.63
C GLY A 115 -7.27 -23.36 2.07
N HIS A 116 -6.54 -22.55 2.84
CA HIS A 116 -6.95 -22.14 4.18
C HIS A 116 -8.23 -21.28 4.17
N ALA A 117 -8.33 -20.34 3.23
CA ALA A 117 -9.51 -19.49 3.05
C ALA A 117 -10.79 -20.30 2.84
N LEU A 118 -10.74 -21.32 1.98
CA LEU A 118 -11.89 -22.19 1.73
C LEU A 118 -12.23 -23.09 2.94
N ARG A 119 -11.33 -23.25 3.91
CA ARG A 119 -11.57 -23.99 5.16
C ARG A 119 -12.09 -23.13 6.30
N VAL A 120 -12.05 -21.81 6.17
CA VAL A 120 -12.54 -20.86 7.19
C VAL A 120 -13.96 -21.20 7.69
N PRO A 121 -14.96 -21.48 6.82
CA PRO A 121 -16.32 -21.78 7.30
C PRO A 121 -16.37 -23.03 8.19
N VAL A 122 -15.68 -24.10 7.77
CA VAL A 122 -15.60 -25.36 8.54
C VAL A 122 -14.88 -25.16 9.88
N GLN A 123 -13.85 -24.32 9.92
CA GLN A 123 -13.16 -23.97 11.16
C GLN A 123 -14.09 -23.19 12.10
N ASP A 124 -14.90 -22.29 11.55
CA ASP A 124 -15.83 -21.49 12.34
C ASP A 124 -16.98 -22.32 12.90
N ASP A 125 -17.47 -23.29 12.13
CA ASP A 125 -18.44 -24.27 12.61
C ASP A 125 -17.90 -25.06 13.80
N GLU A 126 -16.63 -25.47 13.75
CA GLU A 126 -15.99 -26.19 14.84
C GLU A 126 -15.80 -25.30 16.07
N VAL A 127 -15.38 -24.05 15.88
CA VAL A 127 -15.26 -23.08 16.98
C VAL A 127 -16.63 -22.80 17.60
N ALA A 128 -17.68 -22.66 16.80
CA ALA A 128 -19.04 -22.44 17.30
C ALA A 128 -19.60 -23.66 18.03
N ARG A 129 -19.32 -24.88 17.54
CA ARG A 129 -19.64 -26.12 18.24
C ARG A 129 -18.98 -26.15 19.62
N LEU A 130 -17.68 -25.86 19.69
CA LEU A 130 -16.94 -25.79 20.95
C LEU A 130 -17.48 -24.68 21.88
N ALA A 131 -17.81 -23.50 21.34
CA ALA A 131 -18.41 -22.42 22.12
C ALA A 131 -19.73 -22.86 22.75
N PHE A 132 -20.62 -23.47 21.97
CA PHE A 132 -21.89 -24.01 22.45
C PHE A 132 -21.70 -25.08 23.55
N GLU A 133 -20.75 -26.00 23.36
CA GLU A 133 -20.42 -27.03 24.36
C GLU A 133 -19.89 -26.44 25.67
N ASN A 134 -19.30 -25.25 25.63
CA ASN A 134 -18.81 -24.52 26.79
C ASN A 134 -19.81 -23.46 27.32
N GLY A 135 -21.04 -23.42 26.80
CA GLY A 135 -22.06 -22.45 27.22
C GLY A 135 -21.74 -20.99 26.83
N LEU A 136 -20.87 -20.80 25.83
CA LEU A 136 -20.50 -19.49 25.29
C LEU A 136 -21.40 -19.13 24.10
N SER A 137 -21.50 -17.84 23.79
CA SER A 137 -22.24 -17.35 22.62
C SER A 137 -21.60 -17.81 21.32
N ASP A 138 -22.42 -18.11 20.31
CA ASP A 138 -21.94 -18.45 18.97
C ASP A 138 -21.18 -17.26 18.35
N PRO A 139 -19.89 -17.41 18.02
CA PRO A 139 -19.11 -16.31 17.46
C PRO A 139 -19.49 -15.96 16.02
N ARG A 140 -20.31 -16.78 15.34
CA ARG A 140 -20.75 -16.59 13.92
C ARG A 140 -22.01 -15.74 13.78
N LEU A 141 -22.45 -15.01 14.81
CA LEU A 141 -23.77 -14.34 14.85
C LEU A 141 -24.03 -13.30 13.73
N GLN A 142 -23.07 -13.04 12.84
CA GLN A 142 -23.26 -12.35 11.56
C GLN A 142 -22.42 -13.04 10.47
N GLY A 143 -23.06 -13.74 9.53
CA GLY A 143 -22.40 -14.38 8.38
C GLY A 143 -22.06 -15.86 8.59
N GLY A 144 -22.42 -16.69 7.61
CA GLY A 144 -22.08 -18.11 7.58
C GLY A 144 -22.50 -18.78 6.26
N HIS A 145 -23.71 -18.47 5.78
CA HIS A 145 -24.22 -19.12 4.56
C HIS A 145 -23.48 -18.66 3.28
N LEU A 146 -23.08 -17.38 3.20
CA LEU A 146 -22.32 -16.84 2.07
C LEU A 146 -20.90 -17.41 2.04
N GLU A 147 -20.30 -17.61 3.21
CA GLU A 147 -18.97 -18.18 3.40
C GLU A 147 -18.95 -19.65 3.01
N ASP A 148 -19.96 -20.42 3.43
CA ASP A 148 -20.17 -21.81 3.00
C ASP A 148 -20.36 -21.91 1.49
N GLN A 149 -21.17 -21.02 0.93
CA GLN A 149 -21.40 -20.96 -0.51
C GLN A 149 -20.10 -20.60 -1.24
N ALA A 150 -19.34 -19.62 -0.76
CA ALA A 150 -18.04 -19.22 -1.32
C ALA A 150 -17.05 -20.40 -1.32
N SER A 151 -17.01 -21.17 -0.22
CA SER A 151 -16.17 -22.37 -0.13
C SER A 151 -16.56 -23.45 -1.13
N LYS A 152 -17.86 -23.75 -1.24
CA LYS A 152 -18.40 -24.73 -2.21
C LYS A 152 -18.11 -24.32 -3.66
N LEU A 153 -18.24 -23.02 -3.96
CA LEU A 153 -17.99 -22.44 -5.28
C LEU A 153 -16.50 -22.12 -5.56
N LYS A 154 -15.58 -22.43 -4.63
CA LYS A 154 -14.14 -22.14 -4.75
C LYS A 154 -13.82 -20.64 -4.91
N LYS A 155 -14.69 -19.75 -4.42
CA LYS A 155 -14.47 -18.31 -4.36
C LYS A 155 -13.66 -17.96 -3.10
N CYS A 156 -12.34 -18.07 -3.18
CA CYS A 156 -11.45 -17.86 -2.03
C CYS A 156 -11.43 -16.42 -1.47
N PHE A 157 -11.90 -15.43 -2.23
CA PHE A 157 -12.07 -14.05 -1.75
C PHE A 157 -13.46 -13.78 -1.13
N GLY A 158 -14.32 -14.79 -1.02
CA GLY A 158 -15.68 -14.63 -0.51
C GLY A 158 -16.72 -14.33 -1.60
N ILE A 159 -17.94 -14.00 -1.17
CA ILE A 159 -19.08 -13.57 -1.99
C ILE A 159 -19.64 -12.31 -1.34
N GLU A 160 -19.83 -11.25 -2.13
CA GLU A 160 -20.46 -10.02 -1.65
C GLU A 160 -21.96 -10.25 -1.42
N THR A 161 -22.48 -9.75 -0.29
CA THR A 161 -23.92 -9.83 -0.02
C THR A 161 -24.70 -8.84 -0.90
N SER A 162 -25.87 -9.26 -1.35
CA SER A 162 -26.83 -8.34 -1.98
C SER A 162 -27.61 -7.51 -0.95
N HIS A 163 -27.52 -7.83 0.34
CA HIS A 163 -28.35 -7.28 1.42
C HIS A 163 -27.51 -6.84 2.63
N PRO A 164 -26.65 -5.80 2.49
CA PRO A 164 -25.66 -5.40 3.50
C PRO A 164 -26.22 -4.91 4.85
N GLY A 165 -27.54 -4.72 4.96
CA GLY A 165 -28.20 -4.37 6.23
C GLY A 165 -28.67 -5.58 7.06
N THR A 166 -28.68 -6.77 6.47
CA THR A 166 -29.18 -8.01 7.10
C THR A 166 -28.16 -9.14 7.09
N GLU A 167 -27.18 -9.05 6.20
CA GLU A 167 -26.12 -10.04 6.02
C GLU A 167 -24.76 -9.35 5.99
N THR A 168 -23.76 -10.03 6.52
CA THR A 168 -22.37 -9.62 6.43
C THR A 168 -21.67 -10.53 5.44
N SER A 169 -20.81 -9.96 4.60
CA SER A 169 -19.88 -10.69 3.75
C SER A 169 -18.46 -10.36 4.15
N ARG A 170 -17.62 -11.38 4.31
CA ARG A 170 -16.18 -11.21 4.58
C ARG A 170 -15.31 -11.81 3.50
N ASN A 171 -14.10 -11.27 3.39
CA ASN A 171 -13.07 -11.82 2.52
C ASN A 171 -12.37 -13.01 3.19
N LEU A 172 -12.65 -14.23 2.73
CA LEU A 172 -12.11 -15.45 3.33
C LEU A 172 -10.58 -15.53 3.24
N PHE A 173 -9.97 -14.94 2.21
CA PHE A 173 -8.53 -14.92 2.04
C PHE A 173 -7.85 -13.99 3.05
N SER A 174 -8.45 -12.83 3.32
CA SER A 174 -7.99 -11.91 4.36
C SER A 174 -8.08 -12.56 5.75
N GLU A 175 -9.18 -13.27 6.03
CA GLU A 175 -9.35 -14.01 7.27
C GLU A 175 -8.30 -15.13 7.42
N ALA A 176 -8.00 -15.86 6.34
CA ALA A 176 -6.94 -16.87 6.35
C ALA A 176 -5.56 -16.26 6.62
N ILE A 177 -5.24 -15.09 6.05
CA ILE A 177 -4.00 -14.36 6.33
C ILE A 177 -3.93 -14.03 7.83
N ILE A 178 -4.98 -13.47 8.41
CA ILE A 178 -5.02 -13.09 9.83
C ILE A 178 -4.79 -14.32 10.71
N ARG A 179 -5.50 -15.43 10.47
CA ARG A 179 -5.38 -16.66 11.26
C ARG A 179 -4.01 -17.32 11.14
N LEU A 180 -3.45 -17.37 9.94
CA LEU A 180 -2.11 -17.92 9.73
C LEU A 180 -1.06 -17.05 10.41
N SER A 181 -1.20 -15.73 10.32
CA SER A 181 -0.28 -14.78 10.94
C SER A 181 -0.32 -14.85 12.46
N ALA A 182 -1.50 -15.07 13.06
CA ALA A 182 -1.65 -15.24 14.50
C ALA A 182 -0.85 -16.44 15.06
N GLN A 183 -0.53 -17.45 14.24
CA GLN A 183 0.29 -18.61 14.63
C GLN A 183 1.80 -18.30 14.66
N ILE A 184 2.22 -17.19 14.06
CA ILE A 184 3.61 -16.75 13.91
C ILE A 184 3.73 -15.25 14.24
N SER A 185 2.99 -14.80 15.26
CA SER A 185 2.83 -13.39 15.65
C SER A 185 4.11 -12.76 16.23
N ASP A 186 5.14 -13.56 16.44
CA ASP A 186 6.50 -13.16 16.76
C ASP A 186 7.32 -12.73 15.54
N HIS A 187 6.86 -13.05 14.32
CA HIS A 187 7.55 -12.74 13.07
C HIS A 187 6.82 -11.77 12.16
N VAL A 188 5.48 -11.87 12.10
CA VAL A 188 4.62 -11.04 11.26
C VAL A 188 3.45 -10.51 12.08
N ASP A 189 2.91 -9.37 11.66
CA ASP A 189 1.81 -8.72 12.39
C ASP A 189 0.77 -8.16 11.42
N THR A 190 -0.51 -8.39 11.75
CA THR A 190 -1.68 -7.96 10.99
C THR A 190 -2.44 -6.82 11.65
N LYS A 191 -1.91 -6.20 12.71
CA LYS A 191 -2.61 -5.12 13.45
C LYS A 191 -3.08 -3.94 12.58
N TRP A 192 -2.38 -3.65 11.48
CA TRP A 192 -2.74 -2.60 10.52
C TRP A 192 -3.20 -3.14 9.17
N PHE A 193 -3.29 -4.47 9.03
CA PHE A 193 -3.65 -5.10 7.78
C PHE A 193 -5.06 -4.69 7.36
N VAL A 194 -5.15 -4.05 6.21
CA VAL A 194 -6.42 -3.48 5.73
C VAL A 194 -7.35 -4.57 5.21
N GLY A 195 -6.80 -5.67 4.68
CA GLY A 195 -7.56 -6.70 4.00
C GLY A 195 -8.18 -6.21 2.70
N ALA A 196 -9.31 -6.79 2.32
CA ALA A 196 -10.13 -6.38 1.19
C ALA A 196 -11.60 -6.70 1.45
N ALA A 197 -12.50 -6.07 0.68
CA ALA A 197 -13.90 -6.46 0.65
C ALA A 197 -14.06 -7.88 0.07
N ALA A 198 -15.25 -8.47 0.23
CA ALA A 198 -15.55 -9.75 -0.41
C ALA A 198 -15.41 -9.64 -1.94
N GLU A 199 -15.00 -10.72 -2.60
CA GLU A 199 -14.69 -10.81 -4.04
C GLU A 199 -13.46 -10.01 -4.52
N GLU A 200 -12.91 -9.10 -3.71
CA GLU A 200 -11.70 -8.35 -4.03
C GLU A 200 -10.42 -9.07 -3.60
N ALA A 201 -9.35 -8.91 -4.37
CA ALA A 201 -8.04 -9.45 -3.99
C ALA A 201 -7.35 -8.51 -2.98
N PRO A 202 -6.96 -8.98 -1.78
CA PRO A 202 -6.18 -8.17 -0.86
C PRO A 202 -4.78 -7.89 -1.39
N ASN A 203 -4.19 -6.79 -0.92
CA ASN A 203 -2.78 -6.45 -1.16
C ASN A 203 -2.03 -6.34 0.18
N ALA A 204 -0.74 -5.98 0.16
CA ALA A 204 0.08 -5.96 1.38
C ALA A 204 -0.13 -4.72 2.28
N ALA A 205 -1.12 -3.86 2.01
CA ALA A 205 -1.33 -2.64 2.78
C ALA A 205 -1.54 -2.93 4.26
N GLY A 206 -0.61 -2.40 5.07
CA GLY A 206 -0.62 -2.50 6.52
C GLY A 206 -0.22 -3.87 7.07
N PHE A 207 0.13 -4.84 6.22
CA PHE A 207 0.72 -6.10 6.66
C PHE A 207 2.19 -5.89 7.04
N ILE A 208 2.57 -6.25 8.26
CA ILE A 208 3.96 -6.19 8.70
C ILE A 208 4.63 -7.54 8.39
N SER A 209 5.43 -7.56 7.32
CA SER A 209 6.12 -8.77 6.87
C SER A 209 7.34 -9.17 7.70
N ASP A 210 7.82 -8.27 8.56
CA ASP A 210 8.95 -8.51 9.47
C ASP A 210 8.89 -7.48 10.61
N ILE A 211 8.51 -7.92 11.81
CA ILE A 211 8.32 -7.04 12.98
C ILE A 211 9.63 -6.36 13.36
N GLU A 212 10.70 -7.14 13.54
CA GLU A 212 12.01 -6.66 14.00
C GLU A 212 12.60 -5.61 13.04
N LEU A 213 12.54 -5.87 11.73
CA LEU A 213 13.11 -4.98 10.72
C LEU A 213 12.29 -3.69 10.61
N VAL A 214 10.96 -3.77 10.65
CA VAL A 214 10.11 -2.57 10.62
C VAL A 214 10.32 -1.72 11.89
N GLU A 215 10.48 -2.36 13.05
CA GLU A 215 10.81 -1.66 14.30
C GLU A 215 12.18 -0.98 14.22
N ALA A 216 13.20 -1.68 13.70
CA ALA A 216 14.53 -1.11 13.50
C ALA A 216 14.53 0.08 12.52
N LEU A 217 13.80 -0.03 11.40
CA LEU A 217 13.71 1.05 10.40
C LEU A 217 12.90 2.25 10.89
N SER A 218 11.88 2.02 11.71
CA SER A 218 11.08 3.09 12.32
C SER A 218 11.72 3.69 13.58
N GLY A 219 12.77 3.06 14.13
CA GLY A 219 13.34 3.47 15.41
C GLY A 219 12.35 3.36 16.57
N GLY A 220 11.44 2.38 16.50
CA GLY A 220 10.38 2.17 17.49
C GLY A 220 9.21 3.16 17.42
N GLN A 221 9.17 4.04 16.41
CA GLN A 221 8.07 5.01 16.25
C GLN A 221 6.85 4.34 15.59
N PRO A 222 5.71 4.19 16.30
CA PRO A 222 4.55 3.45 15.77
C PRO A 222 3.97 4.06 14.49
N GLN A 223 3.89 5.40 14.41
CA GLN A 223 3.33 6.08 13.23
C GLN A 223 4.19 5.86 11.99
N LEU A 224 5.52 5.84 12.15
CA LEU A 224 6.44 5.59 11.06
C LEU A 224 6.40 4.12 10.61
N ALA A 225 6.36 3.18 11.56
CA ALA A 225 6.18 1.76 11.25
C ALA A 225 4.89 1.52 10.46
N GLU A 226 3.80 2.19 10.83
CA GLU A 226 2.52 2.12 10.11
C GLU A 226 2.64 2.73 8.72
N ALA A 227 3.29 3.89 8.58
CA ALA A 227 3.51 4.53 7.29
C ALA A 227 4.33 3.66 6.33
N ILE A 228 5.29 2.89 6.84
CA ILE A 228 6.06 1.90 6.07
C ILE A 228 5.13 0.76 5.62
N ALA A 229 4.40 0.15 6.55
CA ALA A 229 3.53 -1.00 6.27
C ALA A 229 2.38 -0.66 5.31
N LYS A 230 1.77 0.52 5.45
CA LYS A 230 0.72 1.03 4.55
C LYS A 230 1.27 1.57 3.22
N GLY A 231 2.59 1.64 3.03
CA GLY A 231 3.21 2.08 1.78
C GLY A 231 3.20 3.59 1.54
N ARG A 232 3.01 4.41 2.58
CA ARG A 232 3.02 5.87 2.47
C ARG A 232 4.42 6.43 2.26
N ILE A 233 5.42 5.70 2.75
CA ILE A 233 6.84 5.97 2.46
C ILE A 233 7.31 4.87 1.54
N ARG A 234 7.80 5.24 0.35
CA ARG A 234 8.34 4.26 -0.61
C ARG A 234 9.80 3.97 -0.28
N LEU A 235 10.06 2.81 0.35
CA LEU A 235 11.38 2.41 0.81
C LEU A 235 12.43 2.43 -0.30
N SER A 236 12.06 1.99 -1.52
CA SER A 236 12.98 1.97 -2.66
C SER A 236 13.45 3.37 -3.07
N SER A 237 12.59 4.38 -2.96
CA SER A 237 12.92 5.76 -3.32
C SER A 237 13.87 6.36 -2.29
N VAL A 238 13.58 6.17 -1.00
CA VAL A 238 14.47 6.60 0.10
C VAL A 238 15.82 5.91 -0.02
N LEU A 239 15.83 4.60 -0.27
CA LEU A 239 17.06 3.83 -0.44
C LEU A 239 17.90 4.34 -1.61
N HIS A 240 17.28 4.66 -2.74
CA HIS A 240 17.98 5.20 -3.90
C HIS A 240 18.65 6.53 -3.59
N GLN A 241 17.88 7.48 -3.04
CA GLN A 241 18.38 8.82 -2.68
C GLN A 241 19.53 8.74 -1.67
N ALA A 242 19.39 7.89 -0.65
CA ALA A 242 20.43 7.71 0.36
C ALA A 242 21.70 7.08 -0.23
N LYS A 243 21.58 6.13 -1.17
CA LYS A 243 22.74 5.52 -1.85
C LYS A 243 23.47 6.53 -2.74
N GLU A 244 22.73 7.35 -3.47
CA GLU A 244 23.32 8.41 -4.31
C GLU A 244 24.06 9.45 -3.47
N ALA A 245 23.48 9.87 -2.34
CA ALA A 245 24.13 10.84 -1.44
C ALA A 245 25.43 10.30 -0.82
N LYS A 246 25.52 8.99 -0.57
CA LYS A 246 26.67 8.37 0.10
C LYS A 246 27.73 7.81 -0.86
N GLY A 247 27.36 7.46 -2.09
CA GLY A 247 28.26 6.83 -3.07
C GLY A 247 28.60 5.36 -2.77
N GLY A 248 27.76 4.61 -2.04
CA GLY A 248 28.05 3.23 -1.63
C GLY A 248 26.89 2.48 -0.97
N GLY A 249 27.22 1.40 -0.23
CA GLY A 249 26.26 0.62 0.56
C GLY A 249 25.80 1.38 1.83
N LEU A 250 24.56 1.11 2.24
CA LEU A 250 23.93 1.65 3.46
C LEU A 250 23.78 0.55 4.51
N SER A 251 24.10 0.86 5.76
CA SER A 251 23.69 0.04 6.91
C SER A 251 22.19 0.21 7.19
N ILE A 252 21.63 -0.68 8.02
CA ILE A 252 20.23 -0.57 8.47
C ILE A 252 20.00 0.73 9.24
N GLU A 253 20.93 1.11 10.12
CA GLU A 253 20.85 2.33 10.95
C GLU A 253 20.81 3.60 10.10
N GLU A 254 21.65 3.66 9.06
CA GLU A 254 21.67 4.79 8.13
C GLU A 254 20.40 4.83 7.28
N PHE A 255 19.89 3.66 6.87
CA PHE A 255 18.64 3.61 6.14
C PHE A 255 17.46 4.03 7.01
N ALA A 256 17.41 3.58 8.27
CA ALA A 256 16.42 4.01 9.26
C ALA A 256 16.46 5.52 9.50
N LYS A 257 17.66 6.12 9.52
CA LYS A 257 17.81 7.58 9.61
C LYS A 257 17.23 8.27 8.37
N ALA A 258 17.60 7.81 7.16
CA ALA A 258 17.09 8.38 5.92
C ALA A 258 15.57 8.25 5.78
N ILE A 259 14.98 7.15 6.26
CA ILE A 259 13.52 6.95 6.29
C ILE A 259 12.84 7.97 7.20
N ARG A 260 13.39 8.22 8.39
CA ARG A 260 12.86 9.24 9.33
C ARG A 260 12.89 10.64 8.72
N GLU A 261 14.05 11.04 8.18
CA GLU A 261 14.21 12.34 7.52
C GLU A 261 13.25 12.49 6.32
N ALA A 262 13.12 11.45 5.49
CA ALA A 262 12.19 11.46 4.36
C ALA A 262 10.72 11.49 4.81
N HIS A 263 10.38 10.85 5.92
CA HIS A 263 9.03 10.89 6.47
C HIS A 263 8.67 12.30 6.96
N GLU A 264 9.52 12.90 7.80
CA GLU A 264 9.31 14.24 8.33
C GLU A 264 9.19 15.28 7.21
N GLN A 265 10.11 15.23 6.24
CA GLN A 265 10.05 16.12 5.07
C GLN A 265 8.77 15.89 4.25
N GLY A 266 8.39 14.64 4.00
CA GLY A 266 7.18 14.30 3.26
C GLY A 266 5.91 14.80 3.93
N MET A 267 5.83 14.68 5.26
CA MET A 267 4.73 15.21 6.07
C MET A 267 4.63 16.73 5.98
N GLU A 268 5.77 17.42 6.06
CA GLU A 268 5.84 18.88 5.95
C GLU A 268 5.45 19.35 4.53
N ASP A 269 5.93 18.68 3.49
CA ASP A 269 5.62 19.00 2.09
C ASP A 269 4.13 18.78 1.77
N GLN A 270 3.56 17.67 2.25
CA GLN A 270 2.12 17.41 2.14
C GLN A 270 1.31 18.50 2.85
N ARG A 271 1.69 18.87 4.08
CA ARG A 271 1.02 19.93 4.83
C ARG A 271 1.13 21.27 4.12
N LYS A 272 2.30 21.64 3.60
CA LYS A 272 2.49 22.88 2.80
C LYS A 272 1.61 22.88 1.55
N ALA A 273 1.55 21.77 0.82
CA ALA A 273 0.69 21.62 -0.35
C ALA A 273 -0.80 21.73 0.02
N GLY A 274 -1.21 21.08 1.11
CA GLY A 274 -2.55 21.17 1.68
C GLY A 274 -2.92 22.58 2.09
N LEU A 275 -2.04 23.32 2.77
CA LEU A 275 -2.25 24.73 3.14
C LEU A 275 -2.38 25.64 1.92
N LYS A 276 -1.56 25.40 0.89
CA LYS A 276 -1.66 26.15 -0.38
C LYS A 276 -3.03 25.92 -1.04
N LYS A 277 -3.47 24.66 -1.11
CA LYS A 277 -4.78 24.29 -1.68
C LYS A 277 -5.93 24.85 -0.83
N LEU A 278 -5.83 24.78 0.50
CA LEU A 278 -6.78 25.36 1.45
C LEU A 278 -6.95 26.86 1.24
N LYS A 279 -5.85 27.60 1.13
CA LYS A 279 -5.87 29.04 0.91
C LYS A 279 -6.59 29.39 -0.40
N ALA A 280 -6.31 28.65 -1.47
CA ALA A 280 -6.98 28.83 -2.75
C ALA A 280 -8.48 28.52 -2.67
N TRP A 281 -8.85 27.43 -2.00
CA TRP A 281 -10.23 27.06 -1.76
C TRP A 281 -11.01 28.13 -0.98
N ARG A 282 -10.43 28.65 0.12
CA ARG A 282 -11.07 29.71 0.91
C ARG A 282 -11.27 30.98 0.09
N ALA A 283 -10.30 31.36 -0.74
CA ALA A 283 -10.44 32.49 -1.65
C ALA A 283 -11.55 32.26 -2.69
N PHE A 284 -11.57 31.09 -3.33
CA PHE A 284 -12.61 30.69 -4.30
C PHE A 284 -14.01 30.74 -3.69
N TYR A 285 -14.16 30.25 -2.46
CA TYR A 285 -15.44 30.23 -1.75
C TYR A 285 -15.88 31.65 -1.34
N ALA A 286 -14.97 32.45 -0.79
CA ALA A 286 -15.27 33.81 -0.34
C ALA A 286 -15.62 34.76 -1.50
N GLU A 287 -15.03 34.57 -2.68
CA GLU A 287 -15.38 35.33 -3.89
C GLU A 287 -16.85 35.11 -4.31
N ARG A 288 -17.35 33.88 -4.16
CA ARG A 288 -18.70 33.49 -4.57
C ARG A 288 -19.74 33.70 -3.47
N HIS A 289 -19.33 33.56 -2.21
CA HIS A 289 -20.20 33.59 -1.04
C HIS A 289 -19.56 34.35 0.13
N PRO A 290 -19.33 35.68 -0.01
CA PRO A 290 -18.57 36.46 0.98
C PRO A 290 -19.21 36.46 2.37
N GLU A 291 -20.54 36.60 2.46
CA GLU A 291 -21.26 36.61 3.73
C GLU A 291 -21.20 35.25 4.44
N LEU A 292 -21.43 34.15 3.70
CA LEU A 292 -21.34 32.80 4.26
C LEU A 292 -19.92 32.40 4.64
N ALA A 293 -18.91 32.95 3.95
CA ALA A 293 -17.51 32.75 4.29
C ALA A 293 -17.16 33.44 5.62
N ALA A 294 -17.55 34.71 5.78
CA ALA A 294 -17.35 35.45 7.02
C ALA A 294 -18.08 34.81 8.20
N GLU A 295 -19.33 34.36 8.00
CA GLU A 295 -20.09 33.64 9.02
C GLU A 295 -19.41 32.33 9.43
N TYR A 296 -18.92 31.55 8.46
CA TYR A 296 -18.20 30.30 8.75
C TYR A 296 -16.92 30.55 9.55
N ASP A 297 -16.12 31.55 9.15
CA ASP A 297 -14.88 31.88 9.83
C ASP A 297 -15.13 32.36 11.28
N ASP A 298 -16.21 33.13 11.51
CA ASP A 298 -16.63 33.55 12.86
C ASP A 298 -17.07 32.36 13.73
N LEU A 299 -17.85 31.43 13.17
CA LEU A 299 -18.26 30.20 13.87
C LEU A 299 -17.05 29.34 14.23
N VAL A 300 -16.11 29.13 13.30
CA VAL A 300 -14.89 28.37 13.56
C VAL A 300 -14.07 29.02 14.67
N ALA A 301 -13.87 30.33 14.63
CA ALA A 301 -13.07 31.05 15.62
C ALA A 301 -13.67 31.00 17.04
N LYS A 302 -15.01 30.97 17.16
CA LYS A 302 -15.71 30.98 18.46
C LYS A 302 -16.01 29.61 19.03
N HIS A 303 -16.30 28.64 18.16
CA HIS A 303 -16.93 27.39 18.56
C HIS A 303 -16.17 26.13 18.19
N CYS A 304 -15.12 26.19 17.37
CA CYS A 304 -14.29 25.01 17.10
C CYS A 304 -13.12 24.90 18.07
N HIS A 305 -12.64 23.67 18.27
CA HIS A 305 -11.36 23.46 18.94
C HIS A 305 -10.18 24.05 18.15
N GLU A 306 -9.07 24.30 18.84
CA GLU A 306 -7.83 24.79 18.23
C GLU A 306 -7.24 23.80 17.21
N GLU A 307 -6.40 24.31 16.33
CA GLU A 307 -5.74 23.48 15.33
C GLU A 307 -4.87 22.40 16.01
N GLY A 308 -5.01 21.15 15.57
CA GLY A 308 -4.29 20.01 16.15
C GLY A 308 -5.06 19.30 17.26
N TRP A 309 -6.21 19.81 17.68
CA TRP A 309 -7.14 19.06 18.52
C TRP A 309 -7.90 18.03 17.68
N TYR A 310 -7.98 16.79 18.17
CA TYR A 310 -8.72 15.70 17.54
C TYR A 310 -9.53 14.91 18.57
N PRO A 311 -10.67 14.32 18.18
CA PRO A 311 -11.47 13.48 19.06
C PRO A 311 -10.66 12.30 19.60
N GLU A 312 -10.96 11.85 20.83
CA GLU A 312 -10.28 10.70 21.43
C GLU A 312 -10.40 9.42 20.58
N ARG A 313 -11.55 9.27 19.90
CA ARG A 313 -11.82 8.14 18.99
C ARG A 313 -10.93 8.10 17.74
N TYR A 314 -10.24 9.19 17.41
CA TYR A 314 -9.32 9.19 16.28
C TYR A 314 -8.12 8.31 16.60
N THR A 315 -7.80 7.43 15.68
CA THR A 315 -6.54 6.70 15.68
C THR A 315 -5.38 7.67 15.47
N ASP A 316 -4.16 7.28 15.84
CA ASP A 316 -2.96 8.06 15.51
C ASP A 316 -2.88 8.36 14.01
N ASP A 317 -3.36 7.43 13.19
CA ASP A 317 -3.43 7.58 11.74
C ASP A 317 -4.39 8.70 11.32
N ASP A 318 -5.61 8.70 11.84
CA ASP A 318 -6.60 9.74 11.53
C ASP A 318 -6.05 11.13 11.86
N ARG A 319 -5.39 11.26 13.02
CA ARG A 319 -4.77 12.52 13.46
C ARG A 319 -3.67 12.96 12.50
N VAL A 320 -2.79 12.05 12.08
CA VAL A 320 -1.73 12.32 11.11
C VAL A 320 -2.31 12.76 9.76
N GLN A 321 -3.30 12.04 9.24
CA GLN A 321 -3.93 12.37 7.95
C GLN A 321 -4.62 13.74 7.97
N SER A 322 -5.38 14.01 9.03
CA SER A 322 -6.01 15.31 9.21
C SER A 322 -4.98 16.43 9.38
N TRP A 323 -3.85 16.16 10.04
CA TRP A 323 -2.77 17.14 10.21
C TRP A 323 -2.03 17.46 8.91
N VAL A 324 -1.68 16.45 8.10
CA VAL A 324 -0.94 16.69 6.85
C VAL A 324 -1.82 17.20 5.72
N ASN A 325 -3.15 17.04 5.83
CA ASN A 325 -4.08 17.50 4.82
C ASN A 325 -5.07 18.54 5.36
N PRO A 326 -4.59 19.75 5.73
CA PRO A 326 -5.46 20.80 6.27
C PRO A 326 -6.51 21.27 5.24
N PHE A 327 -6.32 20.97 3.95
CA PHE A 327 -7.35 21.20 2.94
C PHE A 327 -8.65 20.46 3.24
N GLN A 328 -8.67 19.35 3.99
CA GLN A 328 -9.93 18.70 4.37
C GLN A 328 -10.79 19.57 5.30
N GLU A 329 -10.19 20.50 6.05
CA GLU A 329 -10.86 21.32 7.06
C GLU A 329 -11.59 20.44 8.09
N ASP A 330 -10.91 19.41 8.59
CA ASP A 330 -11.39 18.51 9.64
C ASP A 330 -11.43 19.24 10.99
N LEU A 331 -12.46 20.08 11.15
CA LEU A 331 -12.69 20.94 12.29
C LEU A 331 -13.82 20.36 13.14
N HIS A 332 -13.65 20.43 14.45
CA HIS A 332 -14.59 19.89 15.42
C HIS A 332 -15.10 20.98 16.36
N LEU A 333 -16.42 21.00 16.55
CA LEU A 333 -17.06 21.91 17.49
C LEU A 333 -16.68 21.52 18.92
N ASN A 334 -16.36 22.55 19.70
CA ASN A 334 -16.22 22.47 21.15
C ASN A 334 -17.61 22.56 21.78
N GLU A 335 -18.11 21.41 22.26
CA GLU A 335 -19.41 21.29 22.90
C GLU A 335 -19.58 22.24 24.10
N ASP A 336 -18.50 22.62 24.78
CA ASP A 336 -18.54 23.55 25.93
C ASP A 336 -18.95 24.97 25.52
N THR A 337 -18.84 25.30 24.23
CA THR A 337 -19.25 26.60 23.70
C THR A 337 -20.70 26.63 23.20
N LEU A 338 -21.38 25.48 23.19
CA LEU A 338 -22.76 25.31 22.70
C LEU A 338 -23.76 25.66 23.81
N SER A 339 -24.12 26.95 23.89
CA SER A 339 -24.89 27.50 25.02
C SER A 339 -26.24 26.82 25.28
N GLU A 340 -26.98 26.41 24.23
CA GLU A 340 -28.29 25.78 24.40
C GLU A 340 -28.13 24.32 24.80
N TYR A 341 -27.16 23.62 24.22
CA TYR A 341 -26.77 22.28 24.64
C TYR A 341 -26.36 22.23 26.11
N GLN A 342 -25.48 23.13 26.56
CA GLN A 342 -25.02 23.18 27.95
C GLN A 342 -26.17 23.50 28.91
N SER A 343 -27.08 24.40 28.53
CA SER A 343 -28.27 24.74 29.33
C SER A 343 -29.22 23.53 29.48
N ARG A 344 -29.48 22.80 28.39
CA ARG A 344 -30.32 21.60 28.41
C ARG A 344 -29.66 20.46 29.20
N LYS A 345 -28.34 20.29 29.07
CA LYS A 345 -27.56 19.29 29.82
C LYS A 345 -27.61 19.55 31.33
N ALA A 346 -27.50 20.82 31.75
CA ALA A 346 -27.67 21.22 33.15
C ALA A 346 -29.09 20.92 33.66
N ALA A 347 -30.12 21.34 32.93
CA ALA A 347 -31.52 21.10 33.31
C ALA A 347 -31.88 19.60 33.39
N ALA A 348 -31.35 18.78 32.49
CA ALA A 348 -31.51 17.32 32.51
C ALA A 348 -30.86 16.69 33.74
N SER A 349 -29.70 17.21 34.16
CA SER A 349 -28.96 16.71 35.33
C SER A 349 -29.66 17.05 36.65
N GLU A 350 -30.31 18.22 36.73
CA GLU A 350 -31.08 18.64 37.92
C GLU A 350 -32.42 17.90 38.09
N GLY A 351 -33.04 17.46 37.00
CA GLY A 351 -34.37 16.85 36.99
C GLY A 351 -34.42 15.37 37.41
N GLY A 352 -33.28 14.72 37.69
CA GLY A 352 -33.21 13.31 38.11
C GLY A 352 -33.71 12.27 37.09
N LYS A 353 -34.07 12.71 35.87
CA LYS A 353 -34.46 11.85 34.75
C LYS A 353 -33.31 11.78 33.77
N ILE A 354 -33.00 10.58 33.30
CA ILE A 354 -32.05 10.37 32.19
C ILE A 354 -32.72 10.95 30.92
N ALA A 355 -32.51 12.22 30.66
CA ALA A 355 -32.87 12.84 29.39
C ALA A 355 -31.65 12.80 28.47
N LEU A 356 -31.81 12.18 27.30
CA LEU A 356 -30.79 12.16 26.27
C LEU A 356 -30.75 13.56 25.63
N VAL A 357 -29.75 14.36 26.00
CA VAL A 357 -29.51 15.68 25.41
C VAL A 357 -28.43 15.54 24.35
N LEU A 358 -28.73 15.93 23.12
CA LEU A 358 -27.84 15.71 21.97
C LEU A 358 -27.29 17.04 21.44
N PRO A 359 -25.97 17.15 21.20
CA PRO A 359 -25.34 18.40 20.74
C PRO A 359 -25.93 18.95 19.43
N PHE A 360 -26.39 18.06 18.54
CA PHE A 360 -26.92 18.44 17.23
C PHE A 360 -28.28 19.16 17.27
N GLU A 361 -28.88 19.28 18.45
CA GLU A 361 -30.06 20.09 18.66
C GLU A 361 -29.75 21.57 18.85
N ASP A 362 -28.49 21.93 19.16
CA ASP A 362 -28.06 23.31 19.31
C ASP A 362 -28.07 24.06 17.95
N PRO A 363 -28.64 25.28 17.89
CA PRO A 363 -28.67 26.08 16.66
C PRO A 363 -27.29 26.34 16.05
N ILE A 364 -26.25 26.51 16.89
CA ILE A 364 -24.87 26.73 16.44
C ILE A 364 -24.36 25.48 15.73
N TYR A 365 -24.60 24.31 16.33
CA TYR A 365 -24.22 23.03 15.74
C TYR A 365 -24.89 22.83 14.38
N ARG A 366 -26.22 23.03 14.31
CA ARG A 366 -26.97 22.90 13.05
C ARG A 366 -26.47 23.85 11.99
N ARG A 367 -26.21 25.11 12.35
CA ARG A 367 -25.73 26.12 11.41
C ARG A 367 -24.33 25.80 10.88
N PHE A 368 -23.45 25.32 11.77
CA PHE A 368 -22.12 24.87 11.38
C PHE A 368 -22.19 23.68 10.39
N GLU A 369 -23.02 22.67 10.65
CA GLU A 369 -23.21 21.55 9.72
C GLU A 369 -23.82 21.99 8.38
N GLU A 370 -24.79 22.91 8.38
CA GLU A 370 -25.35 23.48 7.15
C GLU A 370 -24.28 24.13 6.28
N LEU A 371 -23.42 24.96 6.88
CA LEU A 371 -22.31 25.62 6.17
C LEU A 371 -21.26 24.61 5.70
N GLN A 372 -20.91 23.60 6.52
CA GLN A 372 -19.99 22.54 6.10
C GLN A 372 -20.53 21.75 4.91
N ARG A 373 -21.83 21.42 4.90
CA ARG A 373 -22.49 20.74 3.77
C ARG A 373 -22.50 21.61 2.51
N HIS A 374 -22.79 22.91 2.65
CA HIS A 374 -22.74 23.87 1.55
C HIS A 374 -21.33 23.97 0.95
N ARG A 375 -20.32 24.20 1.81
CA ARG A 375 -18.90 24.22 1.44
C ARG A 375 -18.48 22.94 0.75
N SER A 376 -18.83 21.78 1.30
CA SER A 376 -18.45 20.46 0.74
C SER A 376 -18.98 20.24 -0.69
N LYS A 377 -20.18 20.74 -1.01
CA LYS A 377 -20.72 20.66 -2.38
C LYS A 377 -19.89 21.47 -3.37
N LEU A 378 -19.51 22.68 -2.99
CA LEU A 378 -18.71 23.59 -3.82
C LEU A 378 -17.24 23.20 -3.86
N LYS A 379 -16.74 22.55 -2.82
CA LYS A 379 -15.35 22.03 -2.75
C LYS A 379 -15.09 21.03 -3.86
N LYS A 380 -16.07 20.16 -4.18
CA LYS A 380 -15.99 19.25 -5.33
C LYS A 380 -15.85 19.98 -6.67
N GLN A 381 -16.49 21.14 -6.83
CA GLN A 381 -16.36 21.96 -8.05
C GLN A 381 -14.97 22.59 -8.12
N PHE A 382 -14.51 23.17 -7.02
CA PHE A 382 -13.14 23.70 -6.91
C PHE A 382 -12.09 22.63 -7.22
N GLU A 383 -12.26 21.41 -6.73
CA GLU A 383 -11.32 20.32 -7.00
C GLU A 383 -11.25 19.94 -8.49
N ALA A 384 -12.36 20.08 -9.24
CA ALA A 384 -12.37 19.86 -10.68
C ALA A 384 -11.68 21.01 -11.46
N GLU A 385 -11.71 22.23 -10.94
CA GLU A 385 -11.03 23.40 -11.54
C GLU A 385 -9.54 23.48 -11.16
N TRP A 386 -9.17 22.90 -10.03
CA TRP A 386 -7.81 22.92 -9.49
C TRP A 386 -6.91 21.79 -10.01
N ALA A 387 -7.51 20.66 -10.40
CA ALA A 387 -6.82 19.51 -11.00
C ALA A 387 -6.35 19.81 -12.43
#